data_AF-A0A7W9W2A5-F1
#
_entry.id   AF-A0A7W9W2A5-F1
#
_cell.length_a   1.000
_cell.length_b   1.000
_cell.length_c   1.000
_cell.angle_alpha   90.00
_cell.angle_beta   90.00
_cell.angle_gamma   90.00
#
_symmetry.space_group_name_H-M   'P 1'
#
loop_
_entity.id
_entity.type
_entity.pdbx_description
1 polymer ?
#
loop_
_entity_poly.entity_id
_entity_poly.type
_entity_poly.pdbx_seq_one_letter_code
_entity_poly.pdbx_strand_id
1 'polypeptide(L)'
;MAEQDTEMTPSLLGKILKWIGRLILLLLVLLVVAVAVLMVLDHFGIVSPEDFQKSSEKRMDVELHGEVLDDESYTVAAVDADEYFENHAKVLKEIDSKDSKNLQSGKEVRKLLSERGFSDCILTAVYSLEGDLEPENEVTEKTSDIYPMYQAYYESANGNVWLIYSINSSLMAVPILNNIQPQGGAELIVSESNTLVSYDSVKNKFYETIPNSTEINVKTVDSITADVLDSLTIETQG
;
A
#
# COMPACT_ATOMS: atom_id res chain seq x y z
N MET A 1 54.19 -2.36 -6.38
CA MET A 1 53.06 -1.61 -6.98
C MET A 1 52.88 -2.20 -8.36
N ALA A 2 51.86 -3.05 -8.52
CA ALA A 2 51.62 -3.80 -9.75
C ALA A 2 50.26 -3.34 -10.29
N GLU A 3 50.28 -2.59 -11.40
CA GLU A 3 49.13 -2.45 -12.29
C GLU A 3 49.21 -3.59 -13.30
N GLN A 4 48.15 -4.39 -13.33
CA GLN A 4 48.02 -5.49 -14.28
C GLN A 4 47.02 -5.04 -15.34
N ASP A 5 47.53 -4.44 -16.41
CA ASP A 5 46.76 -4.16 -17.63
C ASP A 5 46.47 -5.48 -18.35
N THR A 6 45.19 -5.86 -18.38
CA THR A 6 44.71 -6.98 -19.20
C THR A 6 44.57 -6.53 -20.65
N GLU A 7 45.61 -6.72 -21.46
CA GLU A 7 45.52 -6.68 -22.92
C GLU A 7 44.68 -7.87 -23.43
N MET A 8 43.48 -7.59 -23.94
CA MET A 8 42.66 -8.58 -24.64
C MET A 8 43.19 -8.84 -26.07
N THR A 9 43.44 -10.11 -26.40
CA THR A 9 43.96 -10.52 -27.72
C THR A 9 42.93 -10.34 -28.86
N PRO A 10 43.36 -9.98 -30.07
CA PRO A 10 42.50 -9.49 -31.16
C PRO A 10 41.49 -10.51 -31.71
N SER A 11 41.66 -11.82 -31.44
CA SER A 11 40.72 -12.86 -31.91
C SER A 11 39.44 -12.98 -31.07
N LEU A 12 39.49 -12.53 -29.80
CA LEU A 12 38.33 -12.53 -28.90
C LEU A 12 37.46 -11.29 -29.13
N LEU A 13 38.09 -10.14 -29.38
CA LEU A 13 37.43 -8.88 -29.76
C LEU A 13 36.54 -9.03 -31.01
N GLY A 14 37.03 -9.69 -32.06
CA GLY A 14 36.25 -9.92 -33.29
C GLY A 14 35.07 -10.88 -33.11
N LYS A 15 35.18 -11.85 -32.19
CA LYS A 15 34.06 -12.75 -31.84
C LYS A 15 33.02 -11.99 -31.03
N ILE A 16 33.44 -11.22 -30.03
CA ILE A 16 32.56 -10.40 -29.18
C ILE A 16 31.80 -9.37 -30.02
N LEU A 17 32.47 -8.66 -30.94
CA LEU A 17 31.81 -7.71 -31.86
C LEU A 17 30.73 -8.37 -32.72
N LYS A 18 30.97 -9.61 -33.17
CA LYS A 18 30.01 -10.37 -33.99
C LYS A 18 28.80 -10.84 -33.17
N TRP A 19 29.00 -11.15 -31.89
CA TRP A 19 27.91 -11.47 -30.96
C TRP A 19 27.09 -10.23 -30.60
N ILE A 20 27.76 -9.10 -30.33
CA ILE A 20 27.09 -7.81 -30.09
C ILE A 20 26.28 -7.38 -31.30
N GLY A 21 26.83 -7.48 -32.52
CA GLY A 21 26.10 -7.16 -33.74
C GLY A 21 24.85 -8.02 -33.96
N ARG A 22 24.91 -9.31 -33.60
CA ARG A 22 23.74 -10.21 -33.65
C ARG A 22 22.68 -9.86 -32.59
N LEU A 23 23.12 -9.45 -31.40
CA LEU A 23 22.23 -9.01 -30.33
C LEU A 23 21.51 -7.70 -30.71
N ILE A 24 22.25 -6.73 -31.27
CA ILE A 24 21.68 -5.46 -31.77
C ILE A 24 20.68 -5.72 -32.88
N LEU A 25 20.98 -6.64 -33.81
CA LEU A 25 20.05 -7.01 -34.87
C LEU A 25 18.78 -7.67 -34.31
N LEU A 26 18.90 -8.54 -33.30
CA LEU A 26 17.74 -9.17 -32.63
C LEU A 26 16.88 -8.13 -31.90
N LEU A 27 17.49 -7.16 -31.23
CA LEU A 27 16.77 -6.06 -30.58
C LEU A 27 16.04 -5.18 -31.59
N LEU A 28 16.66 -4.89 -32.74
CA LEU A 28 16.01 -4.15 -33.83
C LEU A 28 14.81 -4.92 -34.40
N VAL A 29 14.94 -6.24 -34.59
CA VAL A 29 13.83 -7.08 -35.07
C VAL A 29 12.69 -7.12 -34.03
N LEU A 30 13.00 -7.26 -32.74
CA LEU A 30 12.02 -7.20 -31.65
C LEU A 30 11.29 -5.86 -31.64
N LEU A 31 12.00 -4.75 -31.87
CA LEU A 31 11.41 -3.42 -31.91
C LEU A 31 10.45 -3.27 -33.10
N VAL A 32 10.81 -3.77 -34.29
CA VAL A 32 9.92 -3.77 -35.45
C VAL A 32 8.67 -4.63 -35.20
N VAL A 33 8.83 -5.80 -34.56
CA VAL A 33 7.70 -6.66 -34.19
C VAL A 33 6.80 -5.97 -33.16
N ALA A 34 7.37 -5.32 -32.14
CA ALA A 34 6.59 -4.58 -31.15
C ALA A 34 5.79 -3.44 -31.80
N VAL A 35 6.39 -2.69 -32.74
CA VAL A 35 5.69 -1.64 -33.49
C VAL A 35 4.57 -2.22 -34.36
N ALA A 36 4.81 -3.35 -35.03
CA ALA A 36 3.78 -4.01 -35.83
C ALA A 36 2.62 -4.53 -34.97
N VAL A 37 2.90 -5.07 -33.77
CA VAL A 37 1.88 -5.47 -32.79
C VAL A 37 1.07 -4.27 -32.34
N LEU A 38 1.70 -3.14 -32.01
CA LEU A 38 1.01 -1.90 -31.65
C LEU A 38 0.11 -1.39 -32.77
N MET A 39 0.56 -1.42 -34.02
CA MET A 39 -0.27 -1.05 -35.19
C MET A 39 -1.47 -1.99 -35.38
N VAL A 40 -1.32 -3.28 -35.10
CA VAL A 40 -2.44 -4.24 -35.15
C VAL A 40 -3.42 -4.00 -34.00
N LEU A 41 -2.92 -3.72 -32.79
CA LEU A 41 -3.76 -3.41 -31.63
C LEU A 41 -4.55 -2.10 -31.83
N ASP A 42 -3.94 -1.08 -32.46
CA ASP A 42 -4.59 0.16 -32.88
C ASP A 42 -5.68 -0.11 -33.95
N HIS A 43 -5.38 -0.94 -34.95
CA HIS A 43 -6.37 -1.33 -35.98
C HIS A 43 -7.61 -2.03 -35.37
N PHE A 44 -7.42 -2.81 -34.30
CA PHE A 44 -8.50 -3.48 -33.58
C PHE A 44 -9.13 -2.63 -32.45
N GLY A 45 -8.68 -1.38 -32.26
CA GLY A 45 -9.20 -0.45 -31.25
C GLY A 45 -8.90 -0.87 -29.81
N ILE A 46 -7.89 -1.73 -29.59
CA ILE A 46 -7.50 -2.23 -28.27
C ILE A 46 -6.59 -1.22 -27.56
N VAL A 47 -5.80 -0.45 -28.33
CA VAL A 47 -4.86 0.55 -27.79
C VAL A 47 -4.85 1.77 -28.70
N SER A 48 -5.21 2.94 -28.19
CA SER A 48 -5.10 4.21 -28.94
C SER A 48 -3.72 4.84 -28.69
N PRO A 49 -3.02 5.39 -29.70
CA PRO A 49 -1.75 6.09 -29.49
C PRO A 49 -1.88 7.33 -28.58
N GLU A 50 -3.10 7.82 -28.33
CA GLU A 50 -3.39 8.87 -27.34
C GLU A 50 -3.23 8.40 -25.88
N ASP A 51 -3.26 7.08 -25.62
CA ASP A 51 -3.16 6.50 -24.27
C ASP A 51 -1.71 6.52 -23.74
N PHE A 52 -0.71 6.47 -24.62
CA PHE A 52 0.71 6.47 -24.23
C PHE A 52 1.27 7.86 -23.93
N GLN A 53 0.75 8.92 -24.58
CA GLN A 53 1.12 10.29 -24.22
C GLN A 53 0.47 10.74 -22.90
N LYS A 54 -0.57 10.04 -22.44
CA LYS A 54 -1.29 10.34 -21.19
C LYS A 54 -0.65 9.72 -19.94
N SER A 55 0.28 8.77 -20.07
CA SER A 55 0.82 8.05 -18.92
C SER A 55 1.98 8.74 -18.19
N SER A 56 2.60 9.79 -18.75
CA SER A 56 3.65 10.56 -18.05
C SER A 56 3.20 11.94 -17.55
N GLU A 57 2.00 12.41 -17.93
CA GLU A 57 1.44 13.69 -17.50
C GLU A 57 -0.09 13.62 -17.39
N LYS A 58 -0.63 13.08 -16.29
CA LYS A 58 -1.93 13.42 -15.65
C LYS A 58 -2.37 12.29 -14.70
N ARG A 59 -2.38 12.49 -13.38
CA ARG A 59 -3.55 12.99 -12.63
C ARG A 59 -4.87 12.78 -13.38
N MET A 60 -5.56 11.73 -12.98
CA MET A 60 -6.86 11.32 -13.49
C MET A 60 -7.92 12.37 -13.13
N ASP A 61 -8.22 13.28 -14.04
CA ASP A 61 -9.44 14.09 -13.97
C ASP A 61 -10.61 13.19 -14.41
N VAL A 62 -11.44 12.80 -13.45
CA VAL A 62 -12.73 12.14 -13.70
C VAL A 62 -13.71 13.23 -14.16
N GLU A 63 -14.19 13.13 -15.40
CA GLU A 63 -15.21 14.04 -15.91
C GLU A 63 -16.58 13.64 -15.34
N LEU A 64 -16.91 14.19 -14.18
CA LEU A 64 -18.27 14.17 -13.65
C LEU A 64 -19.11 15.16 -14.49
N HIS A 65 -20.12 14.66 -15.19
CA HIS A 65 -21.21 15.51 -15.68
C HIS A 65 -22.07 15.97 -14.49
N GLY A 66 -21.61 17.02 -13.82
CA GLY A 66 -22.39 17.85 -12.91
C GLY A 66 -22.26 19.30 -13.34
N GLU A 67 -23.36 20.05 -13.34
CA GLU A 67 -23.34 21.50 -13.58
C GLU A 67 -22.29 22.15 -12.68
N VAL A 68 -21.36 22.88 -13.29
CA VAL A 68 -20.32 23.64 -12.59
C VAL A 68 -21.03 24.75 -11.82
N LEU A 69 -21.25 24.53 -10.53
CA LEU A 69 -21.50 25.59 -9.57
C LEU A 69 -20.14 26.19 -9.20
N ASP A 70 -20.12 27.52 -9.11
CA ASP A 70 -18.94 28.37 -8.90
C ASP A 70 -18.01 27.88 -7.77
N ASP A 71 -16.76 28.35 -7.85
CA ASP A 71 -15.54 28.12 -7.06
C ASP A 71 -15.68 28.31 -5.52
N GLU A 72 -16.71 27.75 -4.90
CA GLU A 72 -16.83 27.61 -3.46
C GLU A 72 -15.96 26.43 -3.03
N SER A 73 -14.93 26.71 -2.22
CA SER A 73 -14.11 25.67 -1.59
C SER A 73 -15.02 24.65 -0.91
N TYR A 74 -15.09 23.44 -1.45
CA TYR A 74 -15.76 22.32 -0.79
C TYR A 74 -15.04 22.05 0.53
N THR A 75 -15.54 22.60 1.62
CA THR A 75 -15.13 22.23 2.97
C THR A 75 -15.97 21.02 3.36
N VAL A 76 -15.42 19.83 3.20
CA VAL A 76 -15.99 18.65 3.87
C VAL A 76 -15.72 18.87 5.35
N ALA A 77 -16.79 19.05 6.15
CA ALA A 77 -16.65 19.09 7.59
C ALA A 77 -15.96 17.79 8.02
N ALA A 78 -14.83 17.90 8.71
CA ALA A 78 -14.19 16.75 9.32
C ALA A 78 -15.22 16.08 10.23
N VAL A 79 -15.47 14.79 10.01
CA VAL A 79 -16.33 14.01 10.90
C VAL A 79 -15.66 14.03 12.26
N ASP A 80 -16.37 14.48 13.29
CA ASP A 80 -15.84 14.48 14.65
C ASP A 80 -15.66 13.03 15.10
N ALA A 81 -14.43 12.64 15.41
CA ALA A 81 -14.11 11.27 15.79
C ALA A 81 -14.83 10.81 17.07
N ASP A 82 -15.08 11.72 18.02
CA ASP A 82 -15.81 11.39 19.26
C ASP A 82 -17.26 11.06 18.89
N GLU A 83 -17.91 11.93 18.10
CA GLU A 83 -19.29 11.71 17.64
C GLU A 83 -19.41 10.44 16.78
N TYR A 84 -18.44 10.18 15.90
CA TYR A 84 -18.43 8.96 15.10
C TYR A 84 -18.37 7.72 16.00
N PHE A 85 -17.39 7.63 16.89
CA PHE A 85 -17.27 6.43 17.72
C PHE A 85 -18.40 6.28 18.72
N GLU A 86 -18.99 7.36 19.24
CA GLU A 86 -20.19 7.30 20.08
C GLU A 86 -21.39 6.65 19.38
N ASN A 87 -21.54 6.87 18.07
CA ASN A 87 -22.66 6.33 17.28
C ASN A 87 -22.38 4.93 16.70
N HIS A 88 -21.12 4.63 16.41
CA HIS A 88 -20.72 3.48 15.59
C HIS A 88 -19.97 2.38 16.37
N ALA A 89 -19.59 2.65 17.62
CA ALA A 89 -18.83 1.70 18.43
C ALA A 89 -19.07 1.88 19.93
N LYS A 90 -18.56 0.92 20.72
CA LYS A 90 -18.34 1.10 22.15
C LYS A 90 -16.90 1.55 22.37
N VAL A 91 -16.71 2.80 22.78
CA VAL A 91 -15.40 3.33 23.19
C VAL A 91 -14.99 2.72 24.53
N LEU A 92 -13.82 2.08 24.58
CA LEU A 92 -13.23 1.53 25.80
C LEU A 92 -12.21 2.49 26.41
N LYS A 93 -11.43 3.15 25.55
CA LYS A 93 -10.35 4.04 25.98
C LYS A 93 -10.04 5.09 24.92
N GLU A 94 -9.79 6.30 25.40
CA GLU A 94 -9.14 7.36 24.64
C GLU A 94 -7.74 7.60 25.20
N ILE A 95 -6.77 7.82 24.32
CA ILE A 95 -5.38 8.05 24.71
C ILE A 95 -4.82 9.19 23.86
N ASP A 96 -4.35 10.26 24.49
CA ASP A 96 -3.53 11.25 23.77
C ASP A 96 -2.27 10.55 23.24
N SER A 97 -1.95 10.78 21.97
CA SER A 97 -0.82 10.13 21.32
C SER A 97 0.49 10.34 22.09
N LYS A 98 0.68 11.54 22.65
CA LYS A 98 1.88 11.94 23.40
C LYS A 98 2.00 11.24 24.75
N ASP A 99 0.88 10.80 25.31
CA ASP A 99 0.82 10.08 26.58
C ASP A 99 0.94 8.56 26.40
N SER A 100 0.91 8.07 25.16
CA SER A 100 0.99 6.63 24.91
C SER A 100 2.39 6.07 25.17
N LYS A 101 2.42 4.98 25.94
CA LYS A 101 3.63 4.20 26.24
C LYS A 101 3.84 3.03 25.29
N ASN A 102 2.89 2.82 24.38
CA ASN A 102 2.88 1.68 23.46
C ASN A 102 3.38 2.06 22.06
N LEU A 103 3.81 3.30 21.84
CA LEU A 103 4.36 3.68 20.55
C LEU A 103 5.70 2.98 20.32
N GLN A 104 5.90 2.53 19.08
CA GLN A 104 7.10 1.84 18.64
C GLN A 104 7.83 2.71 17.62
N SER A 105 9.14 2.55 17.52
CA SER A 105 9.92 3.12 16.43
C SER A 105 9.72 2.37 15.12
N GLY A 106 10.00 3.01 14.00
CA GLY A 106 9.86 2.40 12.68
C GLY A 106 10.66 1.10 12.54
N LYS A 107 11.90 1.07 13.05
CA LYS A 107 12.75 -0.12 13.07
C LYS A 107 12.17 -1.28 13.89
N GLU A 108 11.43 -0.99 14.97
CA GLU A 108 10.80 -2.03 15.80
C GLU A 108 9.61 -2.64 15.07
N VAL A 109 8.78 -1.81 14.44
CA VAL A 109 7.66 -2.29 13.61
C VAL A 109 8.18 -3.05 12.38
N ARG A 110 9.23 -2.56 11.71
CA ARG A 110 9.86 -3.27 10.59
C ARG A 110 10.37 -4.65 11.00
N LYS A 111 11.01 -4.75 12.16
CA LYS A 111 11.48 -6.03 12.70
C LYS A 111 10.31 -6.96 12.99
N LEU A 112 9.27 -6.47 13.68
CA LEU A 112 8.05 -7.23 14.00
C LEU A 112 7.40 -7.80 12.73
N LEU A 113 7.20 -6.96 11.71
CA LEU A 113 6.59 -7.37 10.45
C LEU A 113 7.47 -8.37 9.68
N SER A 114 8.79 -8.19 9.69
CA SER A 114 9.73 -9.14 9.08
C SER A 114 9.68 -10.52 9.76
N GLU A 115 9.62 -10.56 11.09
CA GLU A 115 9.48 -11.80 11.88
C GLU A 115 8.14 -12.52 11.61
N ARG A 116 7.13 -11.80 11.12
CA ARG A 116 5.80 -12.30 10.80
C ARG A 116 5.58 -12.64 9.32
N GLY A 117 6.66 -12.58 8.51
CA GLY A 117 6.62 -12.96 7.09
C GLY A 117 6.37 -11.80 6.12
N PHE A 118 6.43 -10.55 6.57
CA PHE A 118 6.19 -9.36 5.76
C PHE A 118 7.48 -8.58 5.42
N SER A 119 8.62 -9.27 5.26
CA SER A 119 9.92 -8.63 5.04
C SER A 119 9.98 -7.78 3.77
N ASP A 120 9.24 -8.20 2.74
CA ASP A 120 9.31 -7.63 1.40
C ASP A 120 8.25 -6.53 1.18
N CYS A 121 7.40 -6.29 2.18
CA CYS A 121 6.38 -5.25 2.13
C CYS A 121 7.00 -3.85 2.25
N ILE A 122 6.48 -2.91 1.47
CA ILE A 122 6.72 -1.48 1.71
C ILE A 122 5.99 -1.10 2.99
N LEU A 123 6.72 -0.57 3.96
CA LEU A 123 6.20 -0.06 5.23
C LEU A 123 6.33 1.46 5.22
N THR A 124 5.26 2.19 5.50
CA THR A 124 5.29 3.65 5.59
C THR A 124 4.74 4.11 6.94
N ALA A 125 5.33 5.16 7.51
CA ALA A 125 4.70 5.93 8.57
C ALA A 125 3.69 6.90 7.95
N VAL A 126 2.50 7.03 8.57
CA VAL A 126 1.39 7.81 7.97
C VAL A 126 1.33 9.23 8.52
N TYR A 127 1.55 9.40 9.82
CA TYR A 127 1.46 10.69 10.50
C TYR A 127 2.68 10.93 11.37
N SER A 128 3.04 12.20 11.58
CA SER A 128 3.97 12.63 12.62
C SER A 128 3.35 12.47 14.02
N LEU A 129 4.15 12.58 15.08
CA LEU A 129 3.65 12.61 16.47
C LEU A 129 2.76 13.82 16.78
N GLU A 130 2.81 14.85 15.93
CA GLU A 130 1.96 16.05 16.06
C GLU A 130 0.65 15.92 15.29
N GLY A 131 0.46 14.84 14.52
CA GLY A 131 -0.74 14.60 13.71
C GLY A 131 -0.65 15.08 12.27
N ASP A 132 0.50 15.60 11.84
CA ASP A 132 0.70 16.01 10.46
C ASP A 132 0.82 14.78 9.55
N LEU A 133 0.19 14.82 8.38
CA LEU A 133 0.32 13.76 7.38
C LEU A 133 1.76 13.74 6.84
N GLU A 134 2.36 12.55 6.83
CA GLU A 134 3.73 12.30 6.37
C GLU A 134 3.69 11.46 5.07
N PRO A 135 3.36 12.06 3.92
CA PRO A 135 3.33 11.32 2.67
C PRO A 135 4.72 10.80 2.32
N GLU A 136 4.78 9.57 1.81
CA GLU A 136 6.01 8.95 1.28
C GLU A 136 7.12 8.65 2.31
N ASN A 137 6.79 8.58 3.60
CA ASN A 137 7.75 8.26 4.65
C ASN A 137 7.99 6.75 4.79
N GLU A 138 8.82 6.19 3.89
CA GLU A 138 9.21 4.78 3.94
C GLU A 138 10.05 4.46 5.19
N VAL A 139 9.63 3.41 5.90
CA VAL A 139 10.28 2.91 7.09
C VAL A 139 11.25 1.80 6.73
N THR A 140 12.49 1.97 7.19
CA THR A 140 13.57 0.99 7.03
C THR A 140 14.06 0.51 8.38
N GLU A 141 14.99 -0.45 8.40
CA GLU A 141 15.65 -0.92 9.63
C GLU A 141 16.42 0.20 10.37
N LYS A 142 16.67 1.33 9.69
CA LYS A 142 17.39 2.49 10.24
C LYS A 142 16.46 3.56 10.81
N THR A 143 15.16 3.49 10.55
CA THR A 143 14.19 4.51 10.98
C THR A 143 13.98 4.41 12.49
N SER A 144 14.68 5.27 13.23
CA SER A 144 14.60 5.32 14.70
C SER A 144 13.43 6.13 15.22
N ASP A 145 12.80 6.93 14.37
CA ASP A 145 11.67 7.79 14.73
C ASP A 145 10.43 6.97 15.08
N ILE A 146 9.64 7.54 15.98
CA ILE A 146 8.40 6.96 16.51
C ILE A 146 7.23 7.66 15.83
N TYR A 147 6.27 6.88 15.36
CA TYR A 147 5.07 7.38 14.71
C TYR A 147 3.82 6.74 15.33
N PRO A 148 2.68 7.44 15.35
CA PRO A 148 1.42 6.93 15.89
C PRO A 148 0.85 5.76 15.07
N MET A 149 1.15 5.75 13.76
CA MET A 149 0.56 4.82 12.80
C MET A 149 1.54 4.45 11.69
N TYR A 150 1.60 3.16 11.42
CA TYR A 150 2.31 2.57 10.29
C TYR A 150 1.35 1.75 9.43
N GLN A 151 1.65 1.69 8.14
CA GLN A 151 0.91 0.85 7.19
C GLN A 151 1.84 0.07 6.27
N ALA A 152 1.44 -1.14 5.90
CA ALA A 152 2.11 -1.96 4.91
C ALA A 152 1.11 -2.66 3.99
N TYR A 153 1.51 -2.89 2.74
CA TYR A 153 0.72 -3.64 1.77
C TYR A 153 1.32 -5.04 1.61
N TYR A 154 0.47 -6.04 1.72
CA TYR A 154 0.83 -7.44 1.56
C TYR A 154 -0.07 -8.11 0.53
N GLU A 155 0.51 -8.65 -0.53
CA GLU A 155 -0.18 -9.54 -1.46
C GLU A 155 0.01 -10.97 -1.00
N SER A 156 -1.09 -11.60 -0.60
CA SER A 156 -1.12 -13.00 -0.19
C SER A 156 -0.94 -13.94 -1.38
N ALA A 157 -0.54 -15.19 -1.11
CA ALA A 157 -0.29 -16.21 -2.14
C ALA A 157 -1.52 -16.53 -3.01
N ASN A 158 -2.72 -16.20 -2.55
CA ASN A 158 -3.97 -16.35 -3.28
C ASN A 158 -4.39 -15.09 -4.08
N GLY A 159 -3.54 -14.05 -4.09
CA GLY A 159 -3.76 -12.79 -4.82
C GLY A 159 -4.58 -11.75 -4.06
N ASN A 160 -4.99 -12.00 -2.81
CA ASN A 160 -5.67 -10.97 -2.02
C ASN A 160 -4.67 -9.94 -1.52
N VAL A 161 -5.02 -8.66 -1.67
CA VAL A 161 -4.23 -7.54 -1.17
C VAL A 161 -4.75 -7.12 0.21
N TRP A 162 -3.85 -7.15 1.17
CA TRP A 162 -4.08 -6.76 2.55
C TRP A 162 -3.37 -5.45 2.86
N LEU A 163 -4.09 -4.55 3.51
CA LEU A 163 -3.53 -3.39 4.17
C LEU A 163 -3.36 -3.70 5.65
N ILE A 164 -2.11 -3.77 6.08
CA ILE A 164 -1.73 -4.05 7.47
C ILE A 164 -1.47 -2.72 8.16
N TYR A 165 -2.09 -2.54 9.32
CA TYR A 165 -1.89 -1.38 10.18
C TYR A 165 -1.20 -1.78 11.47
N SER A 166 -0.23 -0.97 11.90
CA SER A 166 0.23 -0.93 13.30
C SER A 166 -0.13 0.42 13.89
N ILE A 167 -1.09 0.44 14.80
CA ILE A 167 -1.59 1.65 15.46
C ILE A 167 -1.46 1.44 16.96
N ASN A 168 -0.62 2.25 17.61
CA ASN A 168 -0.37 2.14 19.05
C ASN A 168 0.00 0.70 19.52
N SER A 169 0.86 0.01 18.76
CA SER A 169 1.22 -1.42 18.90
C SER A 169 0.11 -2.43 18.64
N SER A 170 -1.11 -2.02 18.29
CA SER A 170 -2.15 -2.93 17.82
C SER A 170 -1.94 -3.24 16.34
N LEU A 171 -1.83 -4.53 15.99
CA LEU A 171 -1.74 -4.96 14.61
C LEU A 171 -3.12 -5.40 14.09
N MET A 172 -3.50 -4.86 12.94
CA MET A 172 -4.75 -5.18 12.24
C MET A 172 -4.48 -5.35 10.75
N ALA A 173 -5.32 -6.11 10.06
CA ALA A 173 -5.23 -6.30 8.62
C ALA A 173 -6.62 -6.17 7.97
N VAL A 174 -6.66 -5.43 6.86
CA VAL A 174 -7.87 -5.10 6.13
C VAL A 174 -7.74 -5.61 4.69
N PRO A 175 -8.64 -6.46 4.20
CA PRO A 175 -8.61 -6.90 2.81
C PRO A 175 -9.23 -5.84 1.91
N ILE A 176 -8.40 -5.27 1.03
CA ILE A 176 -8.78 -4.06 0.27
C ILE A 176 -9.99 -4.34 -0.62
N LEU A 177 -9.94 -5.39 -1.45
CA LEU A 177 -10.99 -5.65 -2.43
C LEU A 177 -12.33 -6.03 -1.79
N ASN A 178 -12.30 -6.75 -0.67
CA ASN A 178 -13.50 -7.19 0.02
C ASN A 178 -14.24 -6.04 0.69
N ASN A 179 -13.54 -5.00 1.15
CA ASN A 179 -14.20 -3.87 1.79
C ASN A 179 -14.67 -2.79 0.80
N ILE A 180 -14.31 -2.87 -0.50
CA ILE A 180 -14.94 -2.03 -1.53
C ILE A 180 -16.42 -2.41 -1.70
N GLN A 181 -16.75 -3.70 -1.57
CA GLN A 181 -18.12 -4.22 -1.58
C GLN A 181 -18.27 -5.30 -0.52
N PRO A 182 -18.46 -4.92 0.76
CA PRO A 182 -18.50 -5.86 1.87
C PRO A 182 -19.61 -6.89 1.70
N GLN A 183 -19.24 -8.16 1.75
CA GLN A 183 -20.19 -9.27 1.78
C GLN A 183 -21.02 -9.18 3.06
N GLY A 184 -22.32 -8.91 2.92
CA GLY A 184 -23.23 -8.75 4.06
C GLY A 184 -23.26 -7.33 4.65
N GLY A 185 -22.65 -6.34 3.99
CA GLY A 185 -22.76 -4.93 4.35
C GLY A 185 -21.86 -4.46 5.50
N ALA A 186 -21.08 -5.36 6.10
CA ALA A 186 -20.10 -5.03 7.14
C ALA A 186 -18.67 -5.27 6.63
N GLU A 187 -17.78 -4.32 6.90
CA GLU A 187 -16.35 -4.43 6.57
C GLU A 187 -15.68 -5.54 7.37
N LEU A 188 -14.75 -6.26 6.76
CA LEU A 188 -13.93 -7.25 7.45
C LEU A 188 -12.65 -6.59 7.95
N ILE A 189 -12.36 -6.74 9.25
CA ILE A 189 -11.05 -6.41 9.84
C ILE A 189 -10.54 -7.61 10.61
N VAL A 190 -9.32 -8.03 10.31
CA VAL A 190 -8.61 -9.06 11.08
C VAL A 190 -7.79 -8.37 12.16
N SER A 191 -7.90 -8.81 13.41
CA SER A 191 -7.21 -8.20 14.55
C SER A 191 -6.63 -9.27 15.48
N GLU A 192 -5.55 -8.94 16.20
CA GLU A 192 -5.02 -9.79 17.28
C GLU A 192 -5.84 -9.69 18.58
N SER A 193 -6.88 -8.86 18.58
CA SER A 193 -7.79 -8.62 19.69
C SER A 193 -9.25 -8.65 19.20
N ASN A 194 -10.20 -8.66 20.14
CA ASN A 194 -11.61 -8.36 19.86
C ASN A 194 -11.90 -6.84 19.86
N THR A 195 -10.88 -6.02 20.11
CA THR A 195 -10.91 -4.56 20.03
C THR A 195 -10.14 -4.08 18.79
N LEU A 196 -10.50 -2.88 18.31
CA LEU A 196 -9.79 -2.16 17.27
C LEU A 196 -9.19 -0.89 17.84
N VAL A 197 -8.04 -0.48 17.33
CA VAL A 197 -7.41 0.79 17.68
C VAL A 197 -7.37 1.70 16.46
N SER A 198 -8.02 2.85 16.55
CA SER A 198 -8.00 3.87 15.51
C SER A 198 -7.22 5.09 15.99
N TYR A 199 -6.73 5.89 15.04
CA TYR A 199 -6.01 7.14 15.32
C TYR A 199 -6.72 8.31 14.62
N ASP A 200 -7.06 9.34 15.38
CA ASP A 200 -7.53 10.62 14.86
C ASP A 200 -6.37 11.62 14.89
N SER A 201 -5.92 12.03 13.70
CA SER A 201 -4.82 12.96 13.55
C SER A 201 -5.21 14.40 13.90
N VAL A 202 -6.50 14.76 13.86
CA VAL A 202 -6.97 16.12 14.17
C VAL A 202 -6.94 16.38 15.68
N LYS A 203 -7.41 15.42 16.48
CA LYS A 203 -7.33 15.48 17.95
C LYS A 203 -6.05 14.89 18.50
N ASN A 204 -5.23 14.25 17.66
CA ASN A 204 -4.01 13.53 18.04
C ASN A 204 -4.26 12.46 19.12
N LYS A 205 -5.31 11.65 18.92
CA LYS A 205 -5.79 10.66 19.89
C LYS A 205 -5.94 9.27 19.29
N PHE A 206 -5.70 8.26 20.12
CA PHE A 206 -6.11 6.89 19.86
C PHE A 206 -7.45 6.58 20.50
N TYR A 207 -8.27 5.79 19.81
CA TYR A 207 -9.52 5.22 20.31
C TYR A 207 -9.42 3.71 20.28
N GLU A 208 -9.52 3.07 21.44
CA GLU A 208 -9.73 1.63 21.53
C GLU A 208 -11.22 1.35 21.61
N THR A 209 -11.75 0.57 20.66
CA THR A 209 -13.18 0.39 20.49
C THR A 209 -13.57 -1.08 20.26
N ILE A 210 -14.83 -1.38 20.56
CA ILE A 210 -15.52 -2.57 20.03
C ILE A 210 -16.54 -2.04 19.01
N PRO A 211 -16.35 -2.26 17.70
CA PRO A 211 -17.24 -1.70 16.69
C PRO A 211 -18.62 -2.38 16.70
N ASN A 212 -19.63 -1.68 16.18
CA ASN A 212 -20.93 -2.28 15.92
C ASN A 212 -20.79 -3.41 14.88
N SER A 213 -21.27 -4.61 15.21
CA SER A 213 -21.12 -5.79 14.34
C SER A 213 -21.89 -5.70 13.02
N THR A 214 -22.79 -4.72 12.88
CA THR A 214 -23.50 -4.41 11.63
C THR A 214 -22.64 -3.61 10.65
N GLU A 215 -21.55 -3.02 11.12
CA GLU A 215 -20.68 -2.13 10.34
C GLU A 215 -19.31 -2.76 10.12
N ILE A 216 -18.74 -3.36 11.17
CA ILE A 216 -17.45 -4.03 11.10
C ILE A 216 -17.54 -5.42 11.74
N ASN A 217 -17.18 -6.43 10.95
CA ASN A 217 -16.96 -7.77 11.42
C ASN A 217 -15.48 -7.96 11.79
N VAL A 218 -15.20 -8.05 13.08
CA VAL A 218 -13.84 -8.28 13.59
C VAL A 218 -13.55 -9.78 13.64
N LYS A 219 -12.61 -10.24 12.80
CA LYS A 219 -12.08 -11.61 12.85
C LYS A 219 -10.81 -11.64 13.70
N THR A 220 -10.93 -12.15 14.92
CA THR A 220 -9.77 -12.28 15.83
C THR A 220 -8.90 -13.48 15.45
N VAL A 221 -7.58 -13.28 15.44
CA VAL A 221 -6.56 -14.32 15.25
C VAL A 221 -5.50 -14.22 16.36
N ASP A 222 -4.81 -15.31 16.66
CA ASP A 222 -3.77 -15.31 17.70
C ASP A 222 -2.58 -14.42 17.32
N SER A 223 -2.18 -14.48 16.05
CA SER A 223 -1.24 -13.52 15.48
C SER A 223 -1.47 -13.31 13.99
N ILE A 224 -1.31 -12.06 13.55
CA ILE A 224 -1.32 -11.71 12.14
C ILE A 224 0.07 -11.98 11.57
N THR A 225 0.16 -13.04 10.76
CA THR A 225 1.35 -13.43 9.99
C THR A 225 0.97 -13.63 8.51
N ALA A 226 1.97 -13.66 7.63
CA ALA A 226 1.79 -13.98 6.21
C ALA A 226 1.01 -15.30 6.04
N ASP A 227 1.43 -16.37 6.71
CA ASP A 227 0.77 -17.67 6.69
C ASP A 227 -0.71 -17.61 7.10
N VAL A 228 -1.03 -16.81 8.13
CA VAL A 228 -2.42 -16.62 8.57
C VAL A 228 -3.22 -15.91 7.49
N LEU A 229 -2.73 -14.80 6.95
CA LEU A 229 -3.42 -14.05 5.89
C LEU A 229 -3.57 -14.85 4.59
N ASP A 230 -2.58 -15.67 4.24
CA ASP A 230 -2.63 -16.60 3.10
C ASP A 230 -3.72 -17.67 3.26
N SER A 231 -3.91 -18.16 4.49
CA SER A 231 -4.91 -19.17 4.81
C SER A 231 -6.34 -18.62 4.84
N LEU A 232 -6.50 -17.29 4.94
CA LEU A 232 -7.81 -16.65 4.92
C LEU A 232 -8.35 -16.66 3.50
N THR A 233 -9.25 -17.60 3.24
CA THR A 233 -10.12 -17.54 2.07
C THR A 233 -11.09 -16.38 2.26
N ILE A 234 -10.81 -15.27 1.58
CA ILE A 234 -11.75 -14.18 1.44
C ILE A 234 -12.54 -14.45 0.17
N GLU A 235 -13.85 -14.64 0.30
CA GLU A 235 -14.71 -14.88 -0.86
C GLU A 235 -14.70 -13.62 -1.73
N THR A 236 -14.00 -13.67 -2.87
CA THR A 236 -14.10 -12.66 -3.92
C THR A 236 -15.35 -12.95 -4.74
N GLN A 237 -16.12 -11.91 -5.08
CA GLN A 237 -17.25 -12.08 -5.99
C GLN A 237 -16.74 -12.56 -7.35
N GLY A 238 -17.33 -13.65 -7.85
CA GLY A 238 -17.19 -14.09 -9.24
C GLY A 238 -18.13 -13.35 -10.18
#